data_AF-A0AAV5TAS7-F1
#
_entry.id   AF-A0AAV5TAS7-F1
#
_cell.length_a   1.000
_cell.length_b   1.000
_cell.length_c   1.000
_cell.angle_alpha   90.00
_cell.angle_beta   90.00
_cell.angle_gamma   90.00
#
_symmetry.space_group_name_H-M   'P 1'
#
loop_
_entity.id
_entity.type
_entity.pdbx_description
1 polymer ?
#
loop_
_entity_poly.entity_id
_entity_poly.type
_entity_poly.pdbx_seq_one_letter_code
_entity_poly.pdbx_strand_id
1 'polypeptide(L)'
;SMNGPWYLCLRSVDRSVDQSRTRASYYQGSKRRFVPSFVRRFFLRYPAAPLWGVFAVCSSAMVFPVAHSFYKWATLPKEQFYTYCQERNALSEERQKFGLNLWFPFMGKKFDERPVEALPPPAN
;
A
#
# COMPACT_ATOMS: atom_id res chain seq x y z
N SER A 1 -57.20 -34.10 52.55
CA SER A 1 -56.12 -33.09 52.52
C SER A 1 -55.82 -32.78 51.07
N MET A 2 -56.20 -31.58 50.61
CA MET A 2 -56.14 -31.13 49.22
C MET A 2 -54.77 -30.51 48.95
N ASN A 3 -54.00 -31.05 48.00
CA ASN A 3 -52.76 -30.43 47.52
C ASN A 3 -52.99 -29.97 46.07
N GLY A 4 -53.18 -28.66 45.89
CA GLY A 4 -53.37 -28.03 44.59
C GLY A 4 -52.06 -27.83 43.81
N PRO A 5 -52.12 -27.65 42.47
CA PRO A 5 -50.95 -27.45 41.63
C PRO A 5 -50.81 -25.97 41.26
N TRP A 6 -49.82 -25.29 41.84
CA TRP A 6 -49.39 -23.95 41.43
C TRP A 6 -47.88 -23.93 41.78
N TYR A 7 -46.91 -23.59 40.94
CA TYR A 7 -46.79 -22.62 39.86
C TYR A 7 -45.55 -23.06 39.07
N LEU A 8 -45.71 -23.35 37.77
CA LEU A 8 -44.57 -23.42 36.86
C LEU A 8 -44.00 -22.00 36.77
N CYS A 9 -42.89 -21.76 37.45
CA CYS A 9 -42.11 -20.55 37.27
C CYS A 9 -41.50 -20.61 35.85
N LEU A 10 -42.26 -20.12 34.87
CA LEU A 10 -41.73 -19.73 33.57
C LEU A 10 -40.69 -18.66 33.84
N ARG A 11 -39.44 -19.09 34.00
CA ARG A 11 -38.26 -18.24 33.95
C ARG A 11 -38.27 -17.63 32.55
N SER A 12 -38.89 -16.46 32.41
CA SER A 12 -38.81 -15.65 31.22
C SER A 12 -37.33 -15.48 30.92
N VAL A 13 -36.90 -16.11 29.84
CA VAL A 13 -35.65 -15.76 29.20
C VAL A 13 -35.87 -14.33 28.75
N ASP A 14 -35.41 -13.36 29.55
CA ASP A 14 -35.21 -11.96 29.14
C ASP A 14 -34.13 -11.93 28.06
N ARG A 15 -34.44 -12.51 26.90
CA ARG A 15 -33.85 -12.17 25.63
C ARG A 15 -34.87 -11.25 24.98
N SER A 16 -34.39 -10.10 24.52
CA SER A 16 -34.99 -9.29 23.44
C SER A 16 -35.93 -8.11 23.77
N VAL A 17 -35.62 -7.25 24.74
CA VAL A 17 -36.30 -5.92 24.77
C VAL A 17 -35.38 -4.69 24.88
N ASP A 18 -34.09 -4.83 25.22
CA ASP A 18 -33.11 -3.72 25.05
C ASP A 18 -32.53 -3.62 23.63
N GLN A 19 -33.17 -4.28 22.66
CA GLN A 19 -32.88 -4.18 21.22
C GLN A 19 -33.73 -3.09 20.54
N SER A 20 -34.31 -2.18 21.31
CA SER A 20 -35.26 -1.16 20.86
C SER A 20 -34.65 0.25 20.83
N ARG A 21 -33.31 0.37 20.86
CA ARG A 21 -32.62 1.62 20.50
C ARG A 21 -31.31 1.31 19.77
N THR A 22 -31.44 0.57 18.68
CA THR A 22 -30.33 0.16 17.79
C THR A 22 -29.75 1.37 17.06
N ARG A 23 -29.06 2.23 17.81
CA ARG A 23 -28.07 3.17 17.28
C ARG A 23 -27.06 2.31 16.52
N ALA A 24 -27.05 2.43 15.19
CA ALA A 24 -26.04 1.92 14.27
C ALA A 24 -24.89 1.15 14.96
N SER A 25 -24.97 -0.18 14.99
CA SER A 25 -23.96 -1.09 15.55
C SER A 25 -22.56 -0.92 14.91
N TYR A 26 -22.47 -0.16 13.81
CA TYR A 26 -21.23 0.32 13.20
C TYR A 26 -20.30 1.09 14.16
N TYR A 27 -20.77 1.66 15.27
CA TYR A 27 -19.92 2.39 16.24
C TYR A 27 -19.45 1.57 17.44
N GLN A 28 -20.05 0.41 17.70
CA GLN A 28 -19.60 -0.51 18.75
C GLN A 28 -18.47 -1.38 18.20
N GLY A 29 -17.25 -0.82 18.19
CA GLY A 29 -16.06 -1.55 17.81
C GLY A 29 -15.61 -2.48 18.94
N SER A 30 -15.50 -3.78 18.66
CA SER A 30 -14.76 -4.72 19.51
C SER A 30 -13.32 -4.20 19.72
N LYS A 31 -12.88 -4.12 20.99
CA LYS A 31 -11.56 -3.61 21.41
C LYS A 31 -10.37 -4.43 20.90
N ARG A 32 -10.60 -5.54 20.19
CA ARG A 32 -9.57 -6.47 19.68
C ARG A 32 -9.49 -6.46 18.14
N ARG A 33 -9.19 -5.32 17.50
CA ARG A 33 -8.87 -5.31 16.05
C ARG A 33 -7.62 -4.49 15.74
N PHE A 34 -6.87 -5.00 14.76
CA PHE A 34 -5.63 -4.45 14.21
C PHE A 34 -5.78 -3.04 13.62
N VAL A 35 -7.00 -2.66 13.22
CA VAL A 35 -7.26 -1.35 12.60
C VAL A 35 -7.75 -0.35 13.65
N PRO A 36 -7.07 0.82 13.80
CA PRO A 36 -7.50 1.87 14.70
C PRO A 36 -8.95 2.32 14.46
N SER A 37 -9.66 2.63 15.54
CA SER A 37 -11.08 3.02 15.48
C SER A 37 -11.32 4.27 14.62
N PHE A 38 -10.35 5.20 14.58
CA PHE A 38 -10.39 6.39 13.73
C PHE A 38 -10.40 6.04 12.23
N VAL A 39 -9.49 5.17 11.79
CA VAL A 39 -9.36 4.75 10.40
C VAL A 39 -10.65 4.09 9.92
N ARG A 40 -11.22 3.21 10.74
CA ARG A 40 -12.52 2.59 10.44
C ARG A 40 -13.66 3.62 10.31
N ARG A 41 -13.74 4.59 11.23
CA ARG A 41 -14.77 5.64 11.17
C ARG A 41 -14.59 6.54 9.94
N PHE A 42 -13.36 6.83 9.56
CA PHE A 42 -13.04 7.62 8.37
C PHE A 42 -13.52 6.91 7.09
N PHE A 43 -13.21 5.63 6.92
CA PHE A 43 -13.66 4.85 5.77
C PHE A 43 -15.18 4.63 5.73
N LEU A 44 -15.82 4.47 6.89
CA LEU A 44 -17.29 4.40 6.98
C LEU A 44 -17.96 5.73 6.63
N ARG A 45 -17.32 6.86 6.98
CA ARG A 45 -17.82 8.21 6.68
C ARG A 45 -17.58 8.60 5.22
N TYR A 46 -16.47 8.15 4.65
CA TYR A 46 -16.01 8.49 3.30
C TYR A 46 -15.71 7.20 2.52
N PRO A 47 -16.72 6.56 1.91
CA PRO A 47 -16.53 5.31 1.17
C PRO A 47 -15.65 5.48 -0.08
N ALA A 48 -15.49 6.71 -0.58
CA ALA A 48 -14.60 7.03 -1.70
C ALA A 48 -13.14 7.27 -1.29
N ALA A 49 -12.82 7.38 0.01
CA ALA A 49 -11.45 7.61 0.48
C ALA A 49 -10.40 6.61 -0.03
N PRO A 50 -10.64 5.28 -0.12
CA PRO A 50 -9.64 4.36 -0.64
C PRO A 50 -9.38 4.58 -2.14
N LEU A 51 -10.40 5.01 -2.90
CA LEU A 51 -10.22 5.33 -4.32
C LEU A 51 -9.27 6.52 -4.49
N TRP A 52 -9.43 7.57 -3.67
CA TRP A 52 -8.51 8.71 -3.67
C TRP A 52 -7.10 8.35 -3.20
N GLY A 53 -6.98 7.43 -2.23
CA GLY A 53 -5.69 6.91 -1.79
C GLY A 53 -4.96 6.17 -2.91
N VAL A 54 -5.64 5.23 -3.57
CA VAL A 54 -5.07 4.51 -4.72
C VAL A 54 -4.76 5.48 -5.86
N PHE A 55 -5.64 6.43 -6.14
CA PHE A 55 -5.40 7.46 -7.16
C PHE A 55 -4.15 8.29 -6.86
N ALA A 56 -3.94 8.71 -5.60
CA ALA A 56 -2.75 9.45 -5.20
C ALA A 56 -1.47 8.60 -5.34
N VAL A 57 -1.53 7.31 -5.01
CA VAL A 57 -0.39 6.40 -5.19
C VAL A 57 -0.09 6.19 -6.68
N CYS A 58 -1.10 5.93 -7.50
CA CYS A 58 -0.93 5.78 -8.94
C CYS A 58 -0.43 7.07 -9.61
N SER A 59 -0.95 8.23 -9.20
CA SER A 59 -0.54 9.51 -9.76
C SER A 59 0.91 9.85 -9.37
N SER A 60 1.29 9.65 -8.11
CA SER A 60 2.68 9.86 -7.67
C SER A 60 3.67 8.92 -8.36
N ALA A 61 3.29 7.65 -8.61
CA ALA A 61 4.10 6.70 -9.37
C ALA A 61 4.37 7.17 -10.82
N MET A 62 3.43 7.91 -11.42
CA MET A 62 3.60 8.50 -12.76
C MET A 62 4.36 9.82 -12.73
N VAL A 63 4.09 10.69 -11.76
CA VAL A 63 4.70 12.02 -11.66
C VAL A 63 6.17 11.94 -11.26
N PHE A 64 6.54 11.03 -10.35
CA PHE A 64 7.90 10.90 -9.85
C PHE A 64 8.97 10.69 -10.95
N PRO A 65 8.85 9.71 -11.87
CA PRO A 65 9.85 9.51 -12.92
C PRO A 65 9.90 10.67 -13.91
N VAL A 66 8.77 11.31 -14.20
CA VAL A 66 8.68 12.46 -15.11
C VAL A 66 9.37 13.68 -14.49
N ALA A 67 9.06 13.99 -13.24
CA ALA A 67 9.68 15.10 -12.51
C ALA A 67 11.20 14.91 -12.38
N HIS A 68 11.65 13.69 -12.07
CA HIS A 68 13.08 13.37 -12.00
C HIS A 68 13.79 13.54 -13.36
N SER A 69 13.18 13.04 -14.44
CA SER A 69 13.71 13.25 -15.80
C SER A 69 13.78 14.73 -16.17
N PHE A 70 12.74 15.50 -15.84
CA PHE A 70 12.70 16.94 -16.12
C PHE A 70 13.78 17.69 -15.32
N TYR A 71 13.96 17.36 -14.05
CA TYR A 71 15.02 17.93 -13.22
C TYR A 71 16.40 17.68 -13.83
N LYS A 72 16.68 16.46 -14.28
CA LYS A 72 17.95 16.11 -14.93
C LYS A 72 18.16 16.85 -16.25
N TRP A 73 17.10 17.02 -17.04
CA TRP A 73 17.15 17.81 -18.28
C TRP A 73 17.45 19.29 -18.01
N ALA A 74 16.84 19.87 -16.97
CA ALA A 74 17.04 21.27 -16.63
C ALA A 74 18.40 21.56 -16.00
N THR A 75 19.01 20.59 -15.31
CA THR A 75 20.25 20.79 -14.54
C THR A 75 21.52 20.34 -15.24
N LEU A 76 21.44 19.41 -16.19
CA LEU A 76 22.62 18.88 -16.89
C LEU A 76 22.90 19.63 -18.22
N PRO A 77 24.18 19.79 -18.60
CA PRO A 77 24.54 20.21 -19.94
C PRO A 77 24.16 19.14 -20.97
N LYS A 78 23.93 19.57 -22.22
CA LYS A 78 23.36 18.73 -23.30
C LYS A 78 24.09 17.40 -23.47
N GLU A 79 25.41 17.39 -23.49
CA GLU A 79 26.18 16.17 -23.72
C GLU A 79 26.03 15.15 -22.58
N GLN A 80 26.03 15.62 -21.34
CA GLN A 80 25.83 14.76 -20.16
C GLN A 80 24.39 14.25 -20.07
N PHE A 81 23.42 14.98 -20.63
CA PHE A 81 22.06 14.49 -20.74
C PHE A 81 21.93 13.35 -21.76
N TYR A 82 22.62 13.44 -22.89
CA TYR A 82 22.61 12.35 -23.90
C TYR A 82 23.26 11.07 -23.37
N THR A 83 24.39 11.18 -22.66
CA THR A 83 25.01 10.01 -22.03
C THR A 83 24.09 9.40 -20.96
N TYR A 84 23.47 10.23 -20.12
CA TYR A 84 22.48 9.79 -19.13
C TYR A 84 21.30 9.04 -19.78
N CYS A 85 20.78 9.52 -20.90
CA CYS A 85 19.71 8.83 -21.64
C CYS A 85 20.15 7.47 -22.18
N GLN A 86 21.37 7.38 -22.73
CA GLN A 86 21.94 6.13 -23.24
C GLN A 86 22.13 5.10 -22.13
N GLU A 87 22.72 5.51 -21.00
CA GLU A 87 22.91 4.64 -19.83
C GLU A 87 21.57 4.14 -19.27
N ARG A 88 20.57 5.01 -19.17
CA ARG A 88 19.23 4.63 -18.69
C ARG A 88 18.56 3.63 -19.63
N ASN A 89 18.70 3.81 -20.94
CA ASN A 89 18.14 2.88 -21.93
C ASN A 89 18.86 1.52 -21.87
N ALA A 90 20.19 1.51 -21.78
CA ALA A 90 20.98 0.29 -21.62
C ALA A 90 20.56 -0.49 -20.36
N LEU A 91 20.42 0.19 -19.23
CA LEU A 91 19.90 -0.42 -18.00
C LEU A 91 18.49 -0.99 -18.17
N SER A 92 17.60 -0.31 -18.90
CA SER A 92 16.25 -0.81 -19.14
C SER A 92 16.25 -2.09 -19.98
N GLU A 93 17.13 -2.16 -20.98
CA GLU A 93 17.30 -3.36 -21.80
C GLU A 93 17.90 -4.52 -21.00
N GLU A 94 18.88 -4.26 -20.14
CA GLU A 94 19.46 -5.28 -19.26
C GLU A 94 18.41 -5.85 -18.30
N ARG A 95 17.55 -5.00 -17.74
CA ARG A 95 16.43 -5.43 -16.88
C ARG A 95 15.41 -6.27 -17.65
N GLN A 96 15.10 -5.91 -18.90
CA GLN A 96 14.18 -6.67 -19.75
C GLN A 96 14.77 -8.03 -20.18
N LYS A 97 16.05 -8.05 -20.58
CA LYS A 97 16.73 -9.24 -21.11
C LYS A 97 17.07 -10.25 -20.01
N PHE A 98 17.54 -9.78 -18.86
CA PHE A 98 18.09 -10.65 -17.81
C PHE A 98 17.24 -10.73 -16.54
N GLY A 99 16.14 -9.97 -16.46
CA GLY A 99 15.33 -9.90 -15.25
C GLY A 99 16.03 -9.24 -14.06
N LEU A 100 17.18 -8.58 -14.30
CA LEU A 100 17.99 -7.94 -13.26
C LEU A 100 17.19 -6.81 -12.60
N ASN A 101 17.33 -6.64 -11.28
CA ASN A 101 16.71 -5.54 -10.52
C ASN A 101 15.17 -5.40 -10.66
N LEU A 102 14.44 -6.48 -10.98
CA LEU A 102 12.99 -6.49 -10.83
C LEU A 102 12.64 -6.58 -9.34
N TRP A 103 11.72 -5.71 -8.88
CA TRP A 103 11.14 -5.78 -7.53
C TRP A 103 10.38 -7.10 -7.27
N PHE A 104 10.00 -7.81 -8.34
CA PHE A 104 9.31 -9.09 -8.24
C PHE A 104 10.27 -10.21 -7.80
N PRO A 105 10.01 -10.90 -6.67
CA PRO A 105 10.98 -11.76 -6.00
C PRO A 105 11.26 -13.10 -6.70
N PHE A 106 10.69 -13.35 -7.89
CA PHE A 106 10.76 -14.64 -8.58
C PHE A 106 11.73 -14.69 -9.77
N MET A 107 12.27 -13.54 -10.22
CA MET A 107 13.15 -13.46 -11.41
C MET A 107 14.48 -12.73 -11.15
N GLY A 108 14.86 -12.51 -9.89
CA GLY A 108 16.12 -11.87 -9.55
C GLY A 108 17.29 -12.86 -9.61
N LYS A 109 17.95 -13.00 -10.77
CA LYS A 109 19.35 -13.43 -10.74
C LYS A 109 20.13 -12.32 -10.05
N LYS A 110 20.60 -12.57 -8.82
CA LYS A 110 21.57 -11.69 -8.15
C LYS A 110 22.87 -11.80 -8.96
N PHE A 111 23.21 -10.76 -9.72
CA PHE A 111 24.56 -10.62 -10.25
C PHE A 111 25.29 -9.69 -9.30
N ASP A 112 26.39 -10.19 -8.76
CA ASP A 112 27.31 -9.49 -7.90
C ASP A 112 27.74 -8.15 -8.52
N GLU A 113 27.85 -7.15 -7.67
CA GLU A 113 28.45 -5.85 -7.96
C GLU A 113 29.79 -6.07 -8.68
N ARG A 114 29.82 -5.85 -10.00
CA ARG A 114 31.10 -5.67 -10.68
C ARG A 114 31.66 -4.34 -10.20
N PRO A 115 32.85 -4.29 -9.59
CA PRO A 115 33.48 -3.04 -9.24
C PRO A 115 33.73 -2.28 -10.54
N VAL A 116 33.43 -0.98 -10.51
CA VAL A 116 33.74 -0.03 -11.58
C VAL A 116 35.21 -0.22 -11.93
N GLU A 117 35.46 -0.81 -13.11
CA GLU A 117 36.79 -1.00 -13.66
C GLU A 117 37.38 0.40 -13.82
N ALA A 118 38.43 0.68 -13.04
CA ALA A 118 39.16 1.93 -13.07
C ALA A 118 39.64 2.20 -14.50
N LEU A 119 39.17 3.30 -15.08
CA LEU A 119 39.74 3.87 -16.30
C LEU A 119 41.27 3.97 -16.11
N PRO A 120 42.11 3.45 -17.03
CA PRO A 120 43.54 3.70 -16.94
C PRO A 120 43.79 5.22 -17.10
N PRO A 121 44.73 5.81 -16.32
CA PRO A 121 45.03 7.23 -16.43
C PRO A 121 45.51 7.59 -17.84
N PRO A 122 45.31 8.83 -18.30
CA PRO A 122 45.79 9.27 -19.60
C PRO A 122 47.30 9.07 -19.68
N ALA A 123 47.76 8.41 -20.75
CA ALA A 123 49.18 8.31 -21.06
C ALA A 123 49.73 9.72 -21.32
N ASN A 124 50.77 10.09 -20.56
CA ASN A 124 51.60 11.26 -20.83
C ASN A 124 52.51 11.02 -22.04
#